data_AF-A0A6G0EGN5-F1
#
_entry.id   AF-A0A6G0EGN5-F1
#
_cell.length_a   1.000
_cell.length_b   1.000
_cell.length_c   1.000
_cell.angle_alpha   90.00
_cell.angle_beta   90.00
_cell.angle_gamma   90.00
#
_symmetry.space_group_name_H-M   'P 1'
#
loop_
_entity.id
_entity.type
_entity.pdbx_description
1 polymer ?
#
loop_
_entity_poly.entity_id
_entity_poly.type
_entity_poly.pdbx_seq_one_letter_code
_entity_poly.pdbx_strand_id
1 'polypeptide(L)'
;MTGGDESVTVGILGFHDSRETKALSNAVEALGHEAYWLHEEVIGIDVSSDGVRLEPDVDVVVNRLLLSKSTTPLEDLSIASCYAAVRPVLNDPRNVLFAVHKHATAATLAAAGVPIPHTYLATGDAKLNEERSTFGTPVVYKTAIGTNGGGTWLVDHDRHLSASVDDRRAFVQEYLSEADDHRDLRVYVVDDEIVGAMYRYAPAGDWRTNVALGGDVEDATDDLSQQAAGAALRATRALGLDYAGVDLIEAPGGWVVLEVNPTAGFRGLFRATGRSPAAAIARLAIERAGGSVTEADVERLTHELDGTPPEDAPSSVRDDRVPVVGYTERVTVTGLSGSKVVLAHIDTAADTTRIDPALAREVGTEPPSVLSDEATPRVDIVVELAGDRRTVTAVVDEDTETDTPLRIGRDVLRDYYVDVRRRVSTESGT
;
A
#
# COMPACT_ATOMS: atom_id res chain seq x y z
N MET A 1 -14.22 37.61 25.91
CA MET A 1 -12.90 36.97 25.94
C MET A 1 -12.81 36.16 24.67
N THR A 2 -12.21 36.74 23.65
CA THR A 2 -11.94 36.13 22.34
C THR A 2 -10.84 35.10 22.57
N GLY A 3 -11.16 33.80 22.42
CA GLY A 3 -10.15 32.73 22.48
C GLY A 3 -9.08 33.02 21.44
N GLY A 4 -7.82 33.10 21.87
CA GLY A 4 -6.70 33.19 20.94
C GLY A 4 -6.49 31.84 20.27
N ASP A 5 -6.05 31.87 19.01
CA ASP A 5 -5.39 30.74 18.36
C ASP A 5 -4.20 30.30 19.22
N GLU A 6 -4.40 29.31 20.09
CA GLU A 6 -3.25 28.63 20.68
C GLU A 6 -2.67 27.71 19.60
N SER A 7 -1.37 27.89 19.33
CA SER A 7 -0.60 26.92 18.56
C SER A 7 -0.75 25.56 19.24
N VAL A 8 -0.90 24.51 18.43
CA VAL A 8 -1.06 23.13 18.91
C VAL A 8 0.07 22.31 18.32
N THR A 9 0.33 21.18 18.95
CA THR A 9 1.38 20.27 18.54
C THR A 9 0.80 19.03 17.85
N VAL A 10 1.17 18.79 16.60
CA VAL A 10 0.73 17.63 15.79
C VAL A 10 1.89 16.64 15.62
N GLY A 11 1.73 15.44 16.18
CA GLY A 11 2.67 14.34 15.97
C GLY A 11 2.38 13.57 14.67
N ILE A 12 3.32 13.47 13.74
CA ILE A 12 3.19 12.64 12.55
C ILE A 12 3.88 11.30 12.79
N LEU A 13 3.10 10.26 13.13
CA LEU A 13 3.61 8.94 13.50
C LEU A 13 3.90 8.09 12.27
N GLY A 14 5.19 7.90 11.95
CA GLY A 14 5.61 7.09 10.82
C GLY A 14 7.10 6.75 10.85
N PHE A 15 7.41 5.46 10.74
CA PHE A 15 8.81 4.95 10.80
C PHE A 15 9.50 4.86 9.44
N HIS A 16 8.86 5.37 8.40
CA HIS A 16 9.35 5.28 7.03
C HIS A 16 9.58 6.68 6.50
N ASP A 17 10.70 6.88 5.79
CA ASP A 17 10.92 8.13 5.08
C ASP A 17 9.98 8.21 3.87
N SER A 18 8.95 9.05 3.97
CA SER A 18 8.04 9.32 2.86
C SER A 18 7.89 10.80 2.58
N ARG A 19 7.63 11.10 1.31
CA ARG A 19 7.27 12.45 0.88
C ARG A 19 5.95 12.88 1.50
N GLU A 20 5.04 11.94 1.74
CA GLU A 20 3.76 12.17 2.40
C GLU A 20 3.92 12.63 3.85
N THR A 21 4.81 12.00 4.61
CA THR A 21 5.09 12.41 6.00
C THR A 21 5.69 13.82 6.04
N LYS A 22 6.67 14.11 5.16
CA LYS A 22 7.26 15.44 5.01
C LYS A 22 6.22 16.50 4.67
N ALA A 23 5.37 16.22 3.68
CA ALA A 23 4.31 17.13 3.26
C ALA A 23 3.29 17.40 4.37
N LEU A 24 3.00 16.42 5.22
CA LEU A 24 2.14 16.62 6.39
C LEU A 24 2.79 17.51 7.43
N SER A 25 4.05 17.25 7.80
CA SER A 25 4.78 18.10 8.75
C SER A 25 4.86 19.54 8.25
N ASN A 26 5.27 19.74 7.00
CA ASN A 26 5.39 21.06 6.38
C ASN A 26 4.03 21.77 6.28
N ALA A 27 2.93 21.04 6.01
CA ALA A 27 1.59 21.62 5.98
C ALA A 27 1.13 22.10 7.35
N VAL A 28 1.41 21.36 8.42
CA VAL A 28 1.11 21.78 9.80
C VAL A 28 1.86 23.07 10.14
N GLU A 29 3.16 23.12 9.85
CA GLU A 29 3.99 24.32 10.09
C GLU A 29 3.53 25.53 9.26
N ALA A 30 3.21 25.32 7.99
CA ALA A 30 2.73 26.37 7.10
C ALA A 30 1.33 26.89 7.48
N LEU A 31 0.56 26.13 8.25
CA LEU A 31 -0.70 26.54 8.86
C LEU A 31 -0.50 27.25 10.22
N GLY A 32 0.74 27.41 10.68
CA GLY A 32 1.08 28.16 11.90
C GLY A 32 1.11 27.34 13.18
N HIS A 33 1.19 26.01 13.09
CA HIS A 33 1.21 25.08 14.22
C HIS A 33 2.52 24.29 14.26
N GLU A 34 2.78 23.57 15.35
CA GLU A 34 4.03 22.81 15.52
C GLU A 34 3.85 21.36 15.07
N ALA A 35 4.77 20.87 14.22
CA ALA A 35 4.81 19.48 13.80
C ALA A 35 5.95 18.73 14.51
N TYR A 36 5.71 17.48 14.89
CA TYR A 36 6.76 16.57 15.34
C TYR A 36 6.67 15.26 14.58
N TRP A 37 7.72 14.88 13.86
CA TRP A 37 7.85 13.57 13.26
C TRP A 37 8.14 12.54 14.36
N LEU A 38 7.15 11.71 14.68
CA LEU A 38 7.30 10.62 15.64
C LEU A 38 7.90 9.39 14.92
N HIS A 39 9.21 9.21 15.03
CA HIS A 39 9.97 8.08 14.47
C HIS A 39 10.71 7.26 15.55
N GLU A 40 11.28 6.12 15.16
CA GLU A 40 11.83 5.12 16.10
C GLU A 40 12.88 5.65 17.07
N GLU A 41 13.69 6.63 16.65
CA GLU A 41 14.81 7.14 17.47
C GLU A 41 14.38 8.19 18.50
N VAL A 42 13.18 8.75 18.39
CA VAL A 42 12.72 9.88 19.22
C VAL A 42 11.57 9.52 20.16
N ILE A 43 10.84 8.43 19.89
CA ILE A 43 9.68 8.05 20.70
C ILE A 43 10.11 7.43 22.03
N GLY A 44 9.69 8.06 23.13
CA GLY A 44 9.66 7.49 24.48
C GLY A 44 8.22 7.43 25.00
N ILE A 45 7.86 6.34 25.69
CA ILE A 45 6.56 6.17 26.33
C ILE A 45 6.78 5.60 27.72
N ASP A 46 6.49 6.39 28.74
CA ASP A 46 6.54 5.96 30.14
C ASP A 46 5.12 5.68 30.64
N VAL A 47 4.94 4.52 31.28
CA VAL A 47 3.65 4.06 31.79
C VAL A 47 3.83 3.62 33.24
N SER A 48 3.09 4.28 34.14
CA SER A 48 3.08 3.96 35.56
C SER A 48 1.68 4.07 36.14
N SER A 49 1.54 3.85 37.45
CA SER A 49 0.28 4.13 38.16
C SER A 49 -0.12 5.60 38.12
N ASP A 50 0.83 6.49 37.83
CA ASP A 50 0.61 7.94 37.82
C ASP A 50 0.13 8.44 36.44
N GLY A 51 0.14 7.58 35.42
CA GLY A 51 -0.38 7.88 34.08
C GLY A 51 0.54 7.41 32.94
N VAL A 52 0.26 7.93 31.75
CA VAL A 52 1.09 7.74 30.54
C VAL A 52 1.74 9.08 30.20
N ARG A 53 3.06 9.07 30.01
CA ARG A 53 3.83 10.22 29.54
C ARG A 53 4.45 9.89 28.20
N LEU A 54 4.24 10.79 27.23
CA LEU A 54 4.75 10.68 25.86
C LEU A 54 5.96 11.59 25.71
N GLU A 55 6.97 11.13 24.96
CA GLU A 55 8.15 11.90 24.61
C GLU A 55 8.44 11.73 23.10
N PRO A 56 8.35 12.80 22.29
CA PRO A 56 7.78 14.10 22.64
C PRO A 56 6.28 14.01 22.97
N ASP A 57 5.80 14.92 23.80
CA ASP A 57 4.36 15.07 24.06
C ASP A 57 3.74 15.93 22.97
N VAL A 58 2.57 15.52 22.46
CA VAL A 58 1.87 16.17 21.35
C VAL A 58 0.38 16.19 21.63
N ASP A 59 -0.36 17.15 21.08
CA ASP A 59 -1.79 17.30 21.34
C ASP A 59 -2.64 16.31 20.56
N VAL A 60 -2.20 15.94 19.35
CA VAL A 60 -2.87 15.03 18.43
C VAL A 60 -1.84 14.26 17.60
N VAL A 61 -2.18 13.05 17.16
CA VAL A 61 -1.32 12.24 16.29
C VAL A 61 -1.97 11.98 14.94
N VAL A 62 -1.24 12.19 13.86
CA VAL A 62 -1.56 11.66 12.52
C VAL A 62 -0.81 10.35 12.33
N ASN A 63 -1.52 9.23 12.47
CA ASN A 63 -1.02 7.87 12.31
C ASN A 63 -0.78 7.53 10.82
N ARG A 64 0.49 7.56 10.42
CA ARG A 64 0.97 7.21 9.09
C ARG A 64 1.74 5.88 9.08
N LEU A 65 1.58 5.01 10.07
CA LEU A 65 2.25 3.71 10.06
C LEU A 65 1.85 2.88 8.82
N LEU A 66 2.85 2.29 8.16
CA LEU A 66 2.66 1.40 7.01
C LEU A 66 2.67 -0.05 7.47
N LEU A 67 1.64 -0.46 8.21
CA LEU A 67 1.54 -1.80 8.81
C LEU A 67 1.67 -2.94 7.79
N SER A 68 1.24 -2.73 6.55
CA SER A 68 1.38 -3.75 5.51
C SER A 68 2.85 -4.05 5.15
N LYS A 69 3.74 -3.07 5.31
CA LYS A 69 5.18 -3.19 5.01
C LYS A 69 6.05 -3.45 6.23
N SER A 70 5.49 -3.33 7.42
CA SER A 70 6.22 -3.59 8.67
C SER A 70 6.52 -5.08 8.83
N THR A 71 7.69 -5.39 9.39
CA THR A 71 8.05 -6.73 9.85
C THR A 71 7.43 -7.06 11.21
N THR A 72 7.02 -6.03 11.96
CA THR A 72 6.44 -6.11 13.32
C THR A 72 5.17 -5.24 13.41
N PRO A 73 4.13 -5.51 12.58
CA PRO A 73 2.98 -4.62 12.48
C PRO A 73 2.13 -4.55 13.76
N LEU A 74 2.14 -5.59 14.60
CA LEU A 74 1.39 -5.58 15.86
C LEU A 74 2.10 -4.73 16.92
N GLU A 75 3.43 -4.75 16.92
CA GLU A 75 4.28 -3.93 17.76
C GLU A 75 4.15 -2.45 17.36
N ASP A 76 4.19 -2.13 16.05
CA ASP A 76 3.97 -0.77 15.55
C ASP A 76 2.57 -0.26 15.91
N LEU A 77 1.56 -1.11 15.75
CA LEU A 77 0.19 -0.80 16.14
C LEU A 77 0.06 -0.57 17.66
N SER A 78 0.84 -1.30 18.47
CA SER A 78 0.86 -1.11 19.92
C SER A 78 1.38 0.28 20.30
N ILE A 79 2.37 0.82 19.57
CA ILE A 79 2.88 2.18 19.75
C ILE A 79 1.76 3.19 19.46
N ALA A 80 1.08 3.07 18.32
CA ALA A 80 -0.06 3.94 18.00
C ALA A 80 -1.20 3.82 19.04
N SER A 81 -1.40 2.62 19.61
CA SER A 81 -2.41 2.39 20.66
C SER A 81 -2.05 3.06 21.97
N CYS A 82 -0.77 3.16 22.32
CA CYS A 82 -0.31 3.92 23.48
C CYS A 82 -0.63 5.41 23.34
N TYR A 83 -0.40 6.00 22.16
CA TYR A 83 -0.84 7.38 21.88
C TYR A 83 -2.37 7.52 21.97
N ALA A 84 -3.12 6.61 21.34
CA ALA A 84 -4.59 6.63 21.35
C ALA A 84 -5.22 6.46 22.75
N ALA A 85 -4.47 5.97 23.73
CA ALA A 85 -4.93 5.85 25.11
C ALA A 85 -5.06 7.22 25.81
N VAL A 86 -4.31 8.23 25.36
CA VAL A 86 -4.23 9.54 26.04
C VAL A 86 -4.32 10.76 25.11
N ARG A 87 -4.21 10.58 23.79
CA ARG A 87 -4.32 11.63 22.76
C ARG A 87 -5.28 11.21 21.65
N PRO A 88 -5.95 12.15 20.96
CA PRO A 88 -6.64 11.87 19.70
C PRO A 88 -5.66 11.39 18.62
N VAL A 89 -6.08 10.41 17.81
CA VAL A 89 -5.24 9.83 16.74
C VAL A 89 -6.03 9.69 15.44
N LEU A 90 -5.46 10.16 14.33
CA LEU A 90 -6.01 10.12 12.97
C LEU A 90 -5.14 9.24 12.06
N ASN A 91 -5.50 8.04 11.66
CA ASN A 91 -6.69 7.26 12.01
C ASN A 91 -6.49 6.48 13.33
N ASP A 92 -7.58 6.24 14.06
CA ASP A 92 -7.58 5.39 15.26
C ASP A 92 -6.95 4.01 14.94
N PRO A 93 -5.96 3.54 15.72
CA PRO A 93 -5.25 2.30 15.44
C PRO A 93 -6.18 1.08 15.35
N ARG A 94 -7.27 1.03 16.11
CA ARG A 94 -8.23 -0.09 16.05
C ARG A 94 -8.92 -0.15 14.68
N ASN A 95 -9.25 1.00 14.12
CA ASN A 95 -9.88 1.11 12.80
C ASN A 95 -8.88 0.81 11.69
N VAL A 96 -7.63 1.28 11.83
CA VAL A 96 -6.52 0.94 10.92
C VAL A 96 -6.29 -0.57 10.87
N LEU A 97 -6.28 -1.25 12.03
CA LEU A 97 -6.14 -2.71 12.10
C LEU A 97 -7.20 -3.42 11.26
N PHE A 98 -8.47 -3.02 11.35
CA PHE A 98 -9.50 -3.62 10.49
C PHE A 98 -9.31 -3.28 9.01
N ALA A 99 -8.99 -2.01 8.71
CA ALA A 99 -8.85 -1.52 7.33
C ALA A 99 -7.72 -2.22 6.55
N VAL A 100 -6.63 -2.63 7.21
CA VAL A 100 -5.53 -3.35 6.55
C VAL A 100 -5.87 -4.81 6.16
N HIS A 101 -6.96 -5.36 6.70
CA HIS A 101 -7.45 -6.70 6.37
C HIS A 101 -8.53 -6.62 5.28
N LYS A 102 -8.15 -6.85 4.02
CA LYS A 102 -9.02 -6.69 2.83
C LYS A 102 -10.37 -7.43 2.97
N HIS A 103 -10.37 -8.67 3.44
CA HIS A 103 -11.61 -9.43 3.61
C HIS A 103 -12.46 -8.93 4.80
N ALA A 104 -11.83 -8.49 5.89
CA ALA A 104 -12.57 -7.91 7.02
C ALA A 104 -13.21 -6.58 6.63
N THR A 105 -12.47 -5.75 5.89
CA THR A 105 -12.98 -4.53 5.24
C THR A 105 -14.19 -4.85 4.36
N ALA A 106 -14.08 -5.82 3.46
CA ALA A 106 -15.20 -6.25 2.60
C ALA A 106 -16.44 -6.65 3.42
N ALA A 107 -16.27 -7.41 4.51
CA ALA A 107 -17.36 -7.80 5.39
C ALA A 107 -18.03 -6.59 6.09
N THR A 108 -17.25 -5.65 6.60
CA THR A 108 -17.77 -4.42 7.24
C THR A 108 -18.52 -3.55 6.22
N LEU A 109 -17.98 -3.39 5.02
CA LEU A 109 -18.59 -2.62 3.95
C LEU A 109 -19.93 -3.24 3.51
N ALA A 110 -19.97 -4.56 3.31
CA ALA A 110 -21.19 -5.27 2.97
C ALA A 110 -22.26 -5.14 4.06
N ALA A 111 -21.87 -5.26 5.33
CA ALA A 111 -22.78 -5.07 6.46
C ALA A 111 -23.35 -3.63 6.55
N ALA A 112 -22.62 -2.64 6.06
CA ALA A 112 -23.05 -1.25 5.95
C ALA A 112 -23.82 -0.93 4.65
N GLY A 113 -24.07 -1.91 3.78
CA GLY A 113 -24.74 -1.70 2.50
C GLY A 113 -23.89 -0.95 1.47
N VAL A 114 -22.56 -0.94 1.63
CA VAL A 114 -21.63 -0.43 0.62
C VAL A 114 -21.40 -1.52 -0.44
N PRO A 115 -21.61 -1.22 -1.74
CA PRO A 115 -21.37 -2.20 -2.80
C PRO A 115 -19.91 -2.65 -2.84
N ILE A 116 -19.71 -3.96 -2.86
CA ILE A 116 -18.40 -4.62 -2.99
C ILE A 116 -18.51 -5.76 -4.00
N PRO A 117 -17.41 -6.20 -4.62
CA PRO A 117 -17.44 -7.41 -5.43
C PRO A 117 -17.71 -8.65 -4.58
N HIS A 118 -18.39 -9.65 -5.15
CA HIS A 118 -18.57 -10.95 -4.51
C HIS A 118 -17.22 -11.51 -4.08
N THR A 119 -17.08 -11.80 -2.78
CA THR A 119 -15.81 -12.16 -2.16
C THR A 119 -16.03 -13.34 -1.22
N TYR A 120 -15.13 -14.32 -1.25
CA TYR A 120 -15.20 -15.53 -0.42
C TYR A 120 -13.85 -15.91 0.18
N LEU A 121 -13.82 -16.06 1.49
CA LEU A 121 -12.68 -16.60 2.25
C LEU A 121 -13.05 -17.96 2.84
N ALA A 122 -12.16 -18.94 2.68
CA ALA A 122 -12.22 -20.21 3.38
C ALA A 122 -10.95 -20.39 4.21
N THR A 123 -11.04 -21.15 5.31
CA THR A 123 -9.88 -21.49 6.15
C THR A 123 -9.20 -22.79 5.76
N GLY A 124 -9.72 -23.50 4.75
CA GLY A 124 -9.13 -24.73 4.23
C GLY A 124 -9.36 -24.89 2.72
N ASP A 125 -8.37 -25.47 2.05
CA ASP A 125 -8.27 -25.53 0.59
C ASP A 125 -9.47 -26.21 -0.06
N ALA A 126 -9.93 -27.34 0.48
CA ALA A 126 -11.07 -28.08 -0.06
C ALA A 126 -12.34 -27.20 -0.12
N LYS A 127 -12.58 -26.41 0.94
CA LYS A 127 -13.71 -25.50 1.02
C LYS A 127 -13.56 -24.31 0.08
N LEU A 128 -12.34 -23.76 -0.03
CA LEU A 128 -12.04 -22.68 -0.96
C LEU A 128 -12.33 -23.10 -2.39
N ASN A 129 -11.80 -24.24 -2.83
CA ASN A 129 -11.94 -24.70 -4.22
C ASN A 129 -13.37 -25.19 -4.54
N GLU A 130 -14.07 -25.79 -3.57
CA GLU A 130 -15.49 -26.14 -3.71
C GLU A 130 -16.33 -24.88 -4.01
N GLU A 131 -16.25 -23.87 -3.16
CA GLU A 131 -17.06 -22.65 -3.34
C GLU A 131 -16.61 -21.82 -4.53
N ARG A 132 -15.29 -21.75 -4.79
CA ARG A 132 -14.74 -21.03 -5.95
C ARG A 132 -15.38 -21.47 -7.25
N SER A 133 -15.76 -22.74 -7.39
CA SER A 133 -16.42 -23.25 -8.60
C SER A 133 -17.76 -22.58 -8.92
N THR A 134 -18.36 -21.85 -7.97
CA THR A 134 -19.57 -21.06 -8.17
C THR A 134 -19.31 -19.67 -8.76
N PHE A 135 -18.06 -19.19 -8.75
CA PHE A 135 -17.65 -17.93 -9.33
C PHE A 135 -17.43 -18.07 -10.85
N GLY A 136 -17.52 -16.95 -11.58
CA GLY A 136 -17.03 -16.87 -12.97
C GLY A 136 -15.53 -17.17 -13.06
N THR A 137 -15.03 -17.44 -14.27
CA THR A 137 -13.59 -17.62 -14.55
C THR A 137 -13.11 -16.52 -15.50
N PRO A 138 -11.93 -15.92 -15.27
CA PRO A 138 -11.04 -16.11 -14.11
C PRO A 138 -11.58 -15.50 -12.80
N VAL A 139 -11.01 -15.91 -11.66
CA VAL A 139 -11.25 -15.29 -10.34
C VAL A 139 -10.04 -14.48 -9.87
N VAL A 140 -10.28 -13.44 -9.09
CA VAL A 140 -9.21 -12.72 -8.41
C VAL A 140 -8.89 -13.40 -7.09
N TYR A 141 -7.66 -13.89 -6.93
CA TYR A 141 -7.15 -14.53 -5.71
C TYR A 141 -6.23 -13.55 -4.97
N LYS A 142 -6.51 -13.26 -3.70
CA LYS A 142 -5.81 -12.22 -2.92
C LYS A 142 -5.37 -12.73 -1.56
N THR A 143 -4.22 -12.26 -1.07
CA THR A 143 -3.88 -12.37 0.36
C THR A 143 -4.73 -11.39 1.18
N ALA A 144 -5.09 -11.79 2.41
CA ALA A 144 -5.92 -10.98 3.31
C ALA A 144 -5.25 -9.66 3.71
N ILE A 145 -3.92 -9.62 3.74
CA ILE A 145 -3.10 -8.43 3.97
C ILE A 145 -2.08 -8.35 2.83
N GLY A 146 -2.14 -7.27 2.07
CA GLY A 146 -1.30 -7.07 0.87
C GLY A 146 -0.43 -5.82 0.95
N THR A 147 0.63 -5.79 0.14
CA THR A 147 1.50 -4.62 -0.07
C THR A 147 1.53 -4.25 -1.55
N ASN A 148 1.26 -2.99 -1.89
CA ASN A 148 1.60 -2.35 -3.18
C ASN A 148 1.32 -3.13 -4.50
N GLY A 149 0.33 -4.02 -4.53
CA GLY A 149 -0.02 -4.81 -5.73
C GLY A 149 0.53 -6.23 -5.74
N GLY A 150 1.42 -6.58 -4.81
CA GLY A 150 1.80 -7.95 -4.53
C GLY A 150 0.72 -8.67 -3.72
N GLY A 151 0.54 -9.96 -4.01
CA GLY A 151 -0.42 -10.80 -3.30
C GLY A 151 -1.80 -10.81 -3.94
N THR A 152 -1.90 -10.51 -5.24
CA THR A 152 -3.15 -10.47 -5.98
C THR A 152 -2.93 -11.09 -7.36
N TRP A 153 -3.57 -12.23 -7.60
CA TRP A 153 -3.44 -13.02 -8.82
C TRP A 153 -4.79 -13.13 -9.52
N LEU A 154 -4.77 -13.22 -10.85
CA LEU A 154 -5.93 -13.61 -11.63
C LEU A 154 -5.75 -15.09 -12.00
N VAL A 155 -6.72 -15.94 -11.63
CA VAL A 155 -6.54 -17.40 -11.65
C VAL A 155 -7.75 -18.07 -12.30
N ASP A 156 -7.49 -18.97 -13.23
CA ASP A 156 -8.50 -19.83 -13.85
C ASP A 156 -8.87 -21.02 -12.94
N HIS A 157 -10.05 -21.62 -13.18
CA HIS A 157 -10.57 -22.72 -12.36
C HIS A 157 -9.79 -24.05 -12.47
N ASP A 158 -8.89 -24.16 -13.45
CA ASP A 158 -8.06 -25.36 -13.65
C ASP A 158 -6.91 -25.49 -12.64
N ARG A 159 -6.56 -24.40 -11.95
CA ARG A 159 -5.56 -24.39 -10.88
C ARG A 159 -6.18 -24.74 -9.54
N HIS A 160 -5.49 -25.51 -8.70
CA HIS A 160 -5.89 -25.70 -7.30
C HIS A 160 -5.33 -24.56 -6.44
N LEU A 161 -6.17 -23.93 -5.62
CA LEU A 161 -5.76 -22.84 -4.74
C LEU A 161 -5.60 -23.31 -3.29
N SER A 162 -4.59 -22.78 -2.60
CA SER A 162 -4.45 -22.90 -1.15
C SER A 162 -5.34 -21.87 -0.44
N ALA A 163 -5.78 -22.13 0.79
CA ALA A 163 -6.42 -21.12 1.65
C ALA A 163 -5.42 -20.12 2.26
N SER A 164 -4.13 -20.29 1.96
CA SER A 164 -3.07 -19.38 2.35
C SER A 164 -1.96 -19.28 1.30
N VAL A 165 -1.34 -18.12 1.20
CA VAL A 165 -0.08 -17.90 0.49
C VAL A 165 0.92 -17.38 1.49
N ASP A 166 2.08 -18.04 1.59
CA ASP A 166 3.19 -17.61 2.45
C ASP A 166 2.76 -17.34 3.91
N ASP A 167 2.12 -18.33 4.53
CA ASP A 167 1.55 -18.28 5.90
C ASP A 167 0.48 -17.20 6.14
N ARG A 168 0.06 -16.46 5.10
CA ARG A 168 -1.04 -15.50 5.14
C ARG A 168 -2.31 -16.10 4.58
N ARG A 169 -3.45 -15.84 5.23
CA ARG A 169 -4.77 -16.22 4.68
C ARG A 169 -4.99 -15.59 3.32
N ALA A 170 -5.67 -16.32 2.45
CA ALA A 170 -6.04 -15.86 1.13
C ALA A 170 -7.54 -16.09 0.86
N PHE A 171 -8.07 -15.37 -0.10
CA PHE A 171 -9.49 -15.38 -0.46
C PHE A 171 -9.67 -15.19 -1.96
N VAL A 172 -10.82 -15.56 -2.48
CA VAL A 172 -11.21 -15.32 -3.88
C VAL A 172 -12.24 -14.21 -3.96
N GLN A 173 -12.23 -13.49 -5.07
CA GLN A 173 -13.13 -12.40 -5.38
C GLN A 173 -13.50 -12.50 -6.86
N GLU A 174 -14.71 -12.09 -7.22
CA GLU A 174 -15.11 -12.02 -8.62
C GLU A 174 -14.21 -11.06 -9.41
N TYR A 175 -13.90 -11.43 -10.65
CA TYR A 175 -13.19 -10.55 -11.56
C TYR A 175 -14.18 -9.68 -12.32
N LEU A 176 -14.02 -8.36 -12.21
CA LEU A 176 -14.86 -7.36 -12.88
C LEU A 176 -14.13 -6.88 -14.12
N SER A 177 -14.45 -7.46 -15.28
CA SER A 177 -13.71 -7.29 -16.55
C SER A 177 -14.30 -6.25 -17.50
N GLU A 178 -15.45 -5.66 -17.18
CA GLU A 178 -16.23 -4.84 -18.14
C GLU A 178 -15.80 -3.37 -18.23
N ALA A 179 -14.73 -2.96 -17.54
CA ALA A 179 -14.12 -1.65 -17.79
C ALA A 179 -13.24 -1.75 -19.05
N ASP A 180 -13.72 -1.20 -20.17
CA ASP A 180 -13.04 -1.21 -21.49
C ASP A 180 -11.55 -0.78 -21.44
N ASP A 181 -11.14 -0.05 -20.40
CA ASP A 181 -9.79 0.52 -20.24
C ASP A 181 -8.96 -0.06 -19.07
N HIS A 182 -9.38 -1.18 -18.44
CA HIS A 182 -8.73 -1.73 -17.23
C HIS A 182 -8.29 -0.62 -16.25
N ARG A 183 -9.26 0.22 -15.86
CA ARG A 183 -9.04 1.36 -14.96
C ARG A 183 -9.77 1.17 -13.64
N ASP A 184 -9.26 1.80 -12.61
CA ASP A 184 -9.97 1.96 -11.36
C ASP A 184 -9.97 3.43 -10.95
N LEU A 185 -10.90 3.77 -10.05
CA LEU A 185 -11.10 5.12 -9.55
C LEU A 185 -10.62 5.17 -8.11
N ARG A 186 -9.63 6.02 -7.82
CA ARG A 186 -9.24 6.33 -6.44
C ARG A 186 -9.87 7.64 -6.01
N VAL A 187 -10.68 7.61 -4.96
CA VAL A 187 -11.25 8.79 -4.30
C VAL A 187 -10.53 9.00 -2.98
N TYR A 188 -10.00 10.20 -2.74
CA TYR A 188 -9.36 10.54 -1.48
C TYR A 188 -10.35 11.30 -0.59
N VAL A 189 -10.62 10.75 0.60
CA VAL A 189 -11.56 11.31 1.58
C VAL A 189 -10.79 11.75 2.81
N VAL A 190 -11.12 12.94 3.34
CA VAL A 190 -10.64 13.48 4.61
C VAL A 190 -11.84 14.11 5.31
N ASP A 191 -12.14 13.69 6.53
CA ASP A 191 -13.24 14.22 7.37
C ASP A 191 -14.59 14.32 6.63
N ASP A 192 -15.02 13.22 5.99
CA ASP A 192 -16.25 13.18 5.19
C ASP A 192 -16.30 14.11 3.96
N GLU A 193 -15.16 14.70 3.58
CA GLU A 193 -15.00 15.53 2.38
C GLU A 193 -14.13 14.83 1.34
N ILE A 194 -14.47 14.99 0.06
CA ILE A 194 -13.68 14.45 -1.05
C ILE A 194 -12.66 15.50 -1.47
N VAL A 195 -11.38 15.20 -1.22
CA VAL A 195 -10.27 16.10 -1.56
C VAL A 195 -9.92 16.02 -3.04
N GLY A 196 -10.13 14.86 -3.67
CA GLY A 196 -9.90 14.67 -5.08
C GLY A 196 -10.12 13.23 -5.50
N ALA A 197 -10.23 13.01 -6.80
CA ALA A 197 -10.31 11.68 -7.37
C ALA A 197 -9.39 11.55 -8.59
N MET A 198 -8.91 10.35 -8.85
CA MET A 198 -8.13 10.05 -10.05
C MET A 198 -8.54 8.71 -10.63
N TYR A 199 -8.57 8.63 -11.96
CA TYR A 199 -8.48 7.34 -12.64
C TYR A 199 -7.03 6.86 -12.62
N ARG A 200 -6.85 5.56 -12.40
CA ARG A 200 -5.57 4.90 -12.59
C ARG A 200 -5.73 3.82 -13.64
N TYR A 201 -4.80 3.80 -14.60
CA TYR A 201 -4.81 2.86 -15.72
C TYR A 201 -3.74 1.78 -15.52
N ALA A 202 -4.08 0.53 -15.81
CA ALA A 202 -3.10 -0.55 -15.78
C ALA A 202 -2.06 -0.36 -16.90
N PRO A 203 -0.78 -0.65 -16.67
CA PRO A 203 0.20 -0.67 -17.75
C PRO A 203 -0.11 -1.80 -18.74
N ALA A 204 0.33 -1.66 -19.99
CA ALA A 204 0.15 -2.69 -21.01
C ALA A 204 0.66 -4.07 -20.52
N GLY A 205 -0.17 -5.11 -20.64
CA GLY A 205 0.16 -6.47 -20.20
C GLY A 205 -0.08 -6.75 -18.70
N ASP A 206 -0.65 -5.81 -17.95
CA ASP A 206 -1.14 -6.00 -16.58
C ASP A 206 -2.63 -5.65 -16.49
N TRP A 207 -3.32 -6.21 -15.50
CA TRP A 207 -4.71 -5.89 -15.19
C TRP A 207 -4.85 -5.01 -13.94
N ARG A 208 -3.73 -4.77 -13.22
CA ARG A 208 -3.70 -3.98 -11.99
C ARG A 208 -3.28 -2.55 -12.27
N THR A 209 -4.04 -1.61 -11.72
CA THR A 209 -3.93 -0.17 -11.98
C THR A 209 -3.03 0.58 -11.00
N ASN A 210 -2.28 -0.15 -10.15
CA ASN A 210 -1.47 0.48 -9.11
C ASN A 210 -0.41 1.41 -9.72
N VAL A 211 -0.43 2.70 -9.34
CA VAL A 211 0.57 3.70 -9.78
C VAL A 211 2.01 3.25 -9.49
N ALA A 212 2.23 2.45 -8.44
CA ALA A 212 3.53 1.87 -8.10
C ALA A 212 4.07 0.90 -9.17
N LEU A 213 3.21 0.35 -10.02
CA LEU A 213 3.55 -0.55 -11.13
C LEU A 213 3.77 0.19 -12.46
N GLY A 214 3.77 1.53 -12.46
CA GLY A 214 3.96 2.34 -13.66
C GLY A 214 2.67 2.69 -14.40
N GLY A 215 1.50 2.48 -13.78
CA GLY A 215 0.20 2.90 -14.32
C GLY A 215 0.11 4.42 -14.50
N ASP A 216 -0.63 4.86 -15.52
CA ASP A 216 -0.89 6.28 -15.76
C ASP A 216 -2.04 6.78 -14.88
N VAL A 217 -2.12 8.10 -14.68
CA VAL A 217 -3.14 8.72 -13.83
C VAL A 217 -3.77 9.92 -14.50
N GLU A 218 -5.07 10.09 -14.29
CA GLU A 218 -5.88 11.17 -14.85
C GLU A 218 -6.80 11.76 -13.77
N ASP A 219 -7.01 13.07 -13.77
CA ASP A 219 -7.95 13.72 -12.84
C ASP A 219 -9.38 13.24 -13.11
N ALA A 220 -10.07 12.79 -12.06
CA ALA A 220 -11.46 12.35 -12.11
C ALA A 220 -12.34 13.14 -11.13
N THR A 221 -11.83 14.25 -10.57
CA THR A 221 -12.47 14.99 -9.49
C THR A 221 -13.81 15.59 -9.95
N ASP A 222 -13.82 16.24 -11.10
CA ASP A 222 -15.02 16.89 -11.65
C ASP A 222 -16.00 15.90 -12.30
N ASP A 223 -15.50 14.72 -12.71
CA ASP A 223 -16.29 13.65 -13.33
C ASP A 223 -16.84 12.65 -12.32
N LEU A 224 -16.61 12.88 -11.03
CA LEU A 224 -16.98 11.96 -9.97
C LEU A 224 -18.51 11.83 -9.85
N SER A 225 -19.04 10.65 -10.21
CA SER A 225 -20.47 10.40 -10.09
C SER A 225 -20.93 10.44 -8.62
N GLN A 226 -22.19 10.85 -8.39
CA GLN A 226 -22.79 10.84 -7.04
C GLN A 226 -22.79 9.45 -6.41
N GLN A 227 -22.90 8.40 -7.24
CA GLN A 227 -22.84 7.01 -6.77
C GLN A 227 -21.44 6.66 -6.24
N ALA A 228 -20.37 7.01 -6.99
CA ALA A 228 -18.99 6.78 -6.59
C ALA A 228 -18.63 7.60 -5.34
N ALA A 229 -18.95 8.89 -5.34
CA ALA A 229 -18.75 9.78 -4.19
C ALA A 229 -19.46 9.23 -2.93
N GLY A 230 -20.74 8.85 -3.08
CA GLY A 230 -21.52 8.29 -1.99
C GLY A 230 -20.97 6.94 -1.49
N ALA A 231 -20.47 6.08 -2.38
CA ALA A 231 -19.84 4.82 -1.99
C ALA A 231 -18.54 5.05 -1.22
N ALA A 232 -17.69 5.97 -1.67
CA ALA A 232 -16.43 6.32 -1.00
C ALA A 232 -16.67 6.88 0.41
N LEU A 233 -17.59 7.85 0.54
CA LEU A 233 -17.94 8.44 1.84
C LEU A 233 -18.59 7.44 2.80
N ARG A 234 -19.45 6.54 2.31
CA ARG A 234 -20.01 5.49 3.17
C ARG A 234 -18.95 4.47 3.59
N ALA A 235 -17.97 4.18 2.72
CA ALA A 235 -16.91 3.24 3.02
C ALA A 235 -15.99 3.75 4.15
N THR A 236 -15.55 5.01 4.08
CA THR A 236 -14.72 5.60 5.14
C THR A 236 -15.47 5.69 6.47
N ARG A 237 -16.74 6.12 6.45
CA ARG A 237 -17.61 6.15 7.65
C ARG A 237 -17.81 4.77 8.26
N ALA A 238 -18.09 3.75 7.45
CA ALA A 238 -18.31 2.38 7.92
C ALA A 238 -17.08 1.79 8.62
N LEU A 239 -15.88 2.21 8.21
CA LEU A 239 -14.61 1.80 8.82
C LEU A 239 -14.14 2.73 9.94
N GLY A 240 -14.82 3.86 10.17
CA GLY A 240 -14.41 4.86 11.16
C GLY A 240 -13.06 5.51 10.85
N LEU A 241 -12.74 5.71 9.56
CA LEU A 241 -11.49 6.34 9.15
C LEU A 241 -11.69 7.84 8.98
N ASP A 242 -10.86 8.64 9.65
CA ASP A 242 -10.76 10.09 9.52
C ASP A 242 -10.26 10.51 8.13
N TYR A 243 -9.36 9.72 7.53
CA TYR A 243 -8.96 9.89 6.13
C TYR A 243 -8.58 8.55 5.48
N ALA A 244 -8.85 8.42 4.18
CA ALA A 244 -8.48 7.23 3.42
C ALA A 244 -8.51 7.48 1.90
N GLY A 245 -7.74 6.66 1.17
CA GLY A 245 -7.92 6.48 -0.27
C GLY A 245 -8.84 5.29 -0.53
N VAL A 246 -9.99 5.51 -1.16
CA VAL A 246 -10.96 4.48 -1.52
C VAL A 246 -10.79 4.10 -2.98
N ASP A 247 -10.60 2.82 -3.25
CA ASP A 247 -10.51 2.27 -4.60
C ASP A 247 -11.86 1.75 -5.02
N LEU A 248 -12.33 2.19 -6.18
CA LEU A 248 -13.57 1.74 -6.78
C LEU A 248 -13.33 1.25 -8.20
N ILE A 249 -14.17 0.33 -8.64
CA ILE A 249 -14.24 -0.08 -10.03
C ILE A 249 -15.68 -0.01 -10.50
N GLU A 250 -15.83 0.26 -11.79
CA GLU A 250 -17.12 0.26 -12.46
C GLU A 250 -17.58 -1.18 -12.69
N ALA A 251 -18.84 -1.47 -12.40
CA ALA A 251 -19.49 -2.75 -12.63
C ALA A 251 -20.88 -2.51 -13.27
N PRO A 252 -21.56 -3.54 -13.81
CA PRO A 252 -22.88 -3.37 -14.45
C PRO A 252 -23.94 -2.67 -13.59
N GLY A 253 -23.84 -2.79 -12.25
CA GLY A 253 -24.72 -2.13 -11.27
C GLY A 253 -24.23 -0.76 -10.78
N GLY A 254 -23.16 -0.23 -11.37
CA GLY A 254 -22.44 0.97 -10.97
C GLY A 254 -21.20 0.68 -10.12
N TRP A 255 -20.77 1.67 -9.35
CA TRP A 255 -19.49 1.64 -8.64
C TRP A 255 -19.48 0.70 -7.43
N VAL A 256 -18.45 -0.14 -7.35
CA VAL A 256 -18.19 -1.02 -6.20
C VAL A 256 -16.82 -0.72 -5.57
N VAL A 257 -16.72 -0.85 -4.25
CA VAL A 257 -15.49 -0.59 -3.50
C VAL A 257 -14.59 -1.82 -3.51
N LEU A 258 -13.35 -1.67 -3.99
CA LEU A 258 -12.33 -2.70 -4.04
C LEU A 258 -11.48 -2.75 -2.77
N GLU A 259 -11.03 -1.60 -2.29
CA GLU A 259 -10.12 -1.47 -1.15
C GLU A 259 -10.27 -0.09 -0.50
N VAL A 260 -10.03 -0.01 0.81
CA VAL A 260 -9.95 1.27 1.54
C VAL A 260 -8.59 1.34 2.23
N ASN A 261 -7.80 2.34 1.86
CA ASN A 261 -6.41 2.48 2.29
C ASN A 261 -6.29 3.58 3.35
N PRO A 262 -6.08 3.25 4.63
CA PRO A 262 -5.99 4.23 5.72
C PRO A 262 -4.73 5.11 5.64
N THR A 263 -3.68 4.64 4.97
CA THR A 263 -2.41 5.36 4.81
C THR A 263 -2.09 5.55 3.32
N ALA A 264 -3.07 6.01 2.55
CA ALA A 264 -2.91 6.22 1.11
C ALA A 264 -1.80 7.24 0.79
N GLY A 265 -1.10 7.01 -0.32
CA GLY A 265 -0.05 7.92 -0.82
C GLY A 265 -0.63 9.11 -1.59
N PHE A 266 0.09 10.23 -1.62
CA PHE A 266 -0.40 11.49 -2.20
C PHE A 266 0.10 11.70 -3.63
N ARG A 267 1.25 11.11 -3.98
CA ARG A 267 1.95 11.40 -5.24
C ARG A 267 1.12 11.16 -6.50
N GLY A 268 0.36 10.06 -6.53
CA GLY A 268 -0.51 9.74 -7.67
C GLY A 268 -1.60 10.79 -7.85
N LEU A 269 -2.30 11.11 -6.76
CA LEU A 269 -3.37 12.11 -6.76
C LEU A 269 -2.83 13.49 -7.14
N PHE A 270 -1.69 13.90 -6.57
CA PHE A 270 -1.07 15.17 -6.88
C PHE A 270 -0.61 15.27 -8.34
N ARG A 271 -0.09 14.18 -8.93
CA ARG A 271 0.27 14.14 -10.36
C ARG A 271 -0.96 14.30 -11.25
N ALA A 272 -2.08 13.68 -10.89
CA ALA A 272 -3.32 13.73 -11.66
C ALA A 272 -4.01 15.10 -11.55
N THR A 273 -4.18 15.59 -10.32
CA THR A 273 -5.10 16.67 -9.98
C THR A 273 -4.41 17.99 -9.62
N GLY A 274 -3.11 17.95 -9.32
CA GLY A 274 -2.40 19.06 -8.69
C GLY A 274 -2.87 19.35 -7.26
N ARG A 275 -3.62 18.44 -6.62
CA ARG A 275 -4.13 18.57 -5.25
C ARG A 275 -3.51 17.55 -4.32
N SER A 276 -3.15 18.00 -3.11
CA SER A 276 -2.52 17.22 -2.06
C SER A 276 -3.47 17.11 -0.86
N PRO A 277 -3.68 15.90 -0.30
CA PRO A 277 -4.45 15.72 0.92
C PRO A 277 -3.77 16.28 2.19
N ALA A 278 -2.49 16.66 2.11
CA ALA A 278 -1.71 17.04 3.27
C ALA A 278 -2.35 18.20 4.06
N ALA A 279 -2.78 19.26 3.37
CA ALA A 279 -3.40 20.43 4.00
C ALA A 279 -4.73 20.09 4.69
N ALA A 280 -5.57 19.28 4.06
CA ALA A 280 -6.84 18.84 4.63
C ALA A 280 -6.65 17.95 5.87
N ILE A 281 -5.68 17.03 5.83
CA ILE A 281 -5.35 16.17 6.98
C ILE A 281 -4.74 17.01 8.12
N ALA A 282 -3.88 17.97 7.80
CA ALA A 282 -3.30 18.89 8.78
C ALA A 282 -4.39 19.74 9.45
N ARG A 283 -5.31 20.34 8.66
CA ARG A 283 -6.50 21.04 9.18
C ARG A 283 -7.25 20.16 10.18
N LEU A 284 -7.61 18.94 9.78
CA LEU A 284 -8.37 18.02 10.63
C LEU A 284 -7.64 17.71 11.94
N ALA A 285 -6.33 17.49 11.90
CA ALA A 285 -5.53 17.25 13.09
C ALA A 285 -5.53 18.47 14.02
N ILE A 286 -5.23 19.65 13.48
CA ILE A 286 -5.16 20.91 14.22
C ILE A 286 -6.50 21.21 14.89
N GLU A 287 -7.61 21.11 14.16
CA GLU A 287 -8.95 21.35 14.70
C GLU A 287 -9.33 20.30 15.76
N ARG A 288 -8.90 19.04 15.60
CA ARG A 288 -9.10 17.99 16.60
C ARG A 288 -8.34 18.26 17.91
N ALA A 289 -7.20 18.93 17.83
CA ALA A 289 -6.43 19.40 18.98
C ALA A 289 -6.97 20.71 19.59
N GLY A 290 -7.97 21.35 18.95
CA GLY A 290 -8.56 22.61 19.41
C GLY A 290 -7.91 23.88 18.84
N GLY A 291 -6.95 23.73 17.91
CA GLY A 291 -6.43 24.84 17.11
C GLY A 291 -7.42 25.28 16.03
N SER A 292 -7.07 26.33 15.28
CA SER A 292 -7.89 26.80 14.16
C SER A 292 -7.01 27.22 12.98
N VAL A 293 -7.56 27.07 11.77
CA VAL A 293 -6.88 27.44 10.53
C VAL A 293 -7.84 28.19 9.62
N THR A 294 -7.31 28.93 8.64
CA THR A 294 -8.15 29.60 7.65
C THR A 294 -8.33 28.72 6.40
N GLU A 295 -9.55 28.70 5.86
CA GLU A 295 -9.83 28.02 4.58
C GLU A 295 -8.95 28.52 3.43
N ALA A 296 -8.56 29.80 3.46
CA ALA A 296 -7.69 30.37 2.44
C ALA A 296 -6.27 29.79 2.49
N ASP A 297 -5.74 29.52 3.68
CA ASP A 297 -4.42 28.89 3.84
C ASP A 297 -4.47 27.40 3.46
N VAL A 298 -5.54 26.70 3.83
CA VAL A 298 -5.76 25.29 3.47
C VAL A 298 -5.87 25.14 1.95
N GLU A 299 -6.64 26.00 1.29
CA GLU A 299 -6.78 25.99 -0.17
C GLU A 299 -5.44 26.27 -0.86
N ARG A 300 -4.68 27.27 -0.38
CA ARG A 300 -3.34 27.57 -0.92
C ARG A 300 -2.41 26.36 -0.85
N LEU A 301 -2.35 25.70 0.31
CA LEU A 301 -1.49 24.54 0.55
C LEU A 301 -1.97 23.27 -0.15
N THR A 302 -3.25 23.19 -0.52
CA THR A 302 -3.79 22.05 -1.29
C THR A 302 -3.06 21.86 -2.61
N HIS A 303 -2.53 22.93 -3.22
CA HIS A 303 -1.77 22.88 -4.47
C HIS A 303 -0.26 22.60 -4.30
N GLU A 304 0.17 22.22 -3.10
CA GLU A 304 1.57 21.97 -2.77
C GLU A 304 1.79 20.53 -2.29
N LEU A 305 2.91 19.92 -2.70
CA LEU A 305 3.40 18.65 -2.18
C LEU A 305 4.85 18.82 -1.75
N ASP A 306 5.06 19.61 -0.69
CA ASP A 306 6.38 19.93 -0.16
C ASP A 306 7.02 18.70 0.46
N GLY A 307 8.03 18.15 -0.22
CA GLY A 307 8.80 16.99 0.23
C GLY A 307 10.11 17.36 0.91
N THR A 308 10.30 18.61 1.31
CA THR A 308 11.50 19.05 2.02
C THR A 308 11.53 18.39 3.39
N PRO A 309 12.64 17.73 3.80
CA PRO A 309 12.74 17.15 5.14
C PRO A 309 12.66 18.24 6.22
N PRO A 310 11.78 18.13 7.22
CA PRO A 310 11.77 19.03 8.36
C PRO A 310 13.02 18.83 9.24
N GLU A 311 13.26 19.76 10.17
CA GLU A 311 14.47 19.75 11.02
C GLU A 311 14.57 18.50 11.91
N ASP A 312 13.42 17.96 12.31
CA ASP A 312 13.27 16.77 13.16
C ASP A 312 13.12 15.46 12.36
N ALA A 313 13.28 15.52 11.03
CA ALA A 313 13.29 14.32 10.21
C ALA A 313 14.44 13.38 10.68
N PRO A 314 14.23 12.05 10.63
CA PRO A 314 15.26 11.10 11.01
C PRO A 314 16.55 11.40 10.25
N SER A 315 17.66 11.44 11.00
CA SER A 315 18.97 11.72 10.41
C SER A 315 19.25 10.68 9.33
N SER A 316 19.64 11.11 8.13
CA SER A 316 19.93 10.20 7.01
C SER A 316 21.25 9.42 7.21
N VAL A 317 21.61 9.12 8.46
CA VAL A 317 22.79 8.34 8.81
C VAL A 317 22.58 6.95 8.21
N ARG A 318 23.49 6.59 7.30
CA ARG A 318 23.61 5.28 6.68
C ARG A 318 23.32 4.19 7.69
N ASP A 319 22.33 3.35 7.38
CA ASP A 319 22.17 2.12 8.10
C ASP A 319 23.24 1.13 7.61
N ASP A 320 24.27 0.89 8.43
CA ASP A 320 25.29 -0.13 8.19
C ASP A 320 24.71 -1.56 8.17
N ARG A 321 23.39 -1.72 8.42
CA ARG A 321 22.64 -2.98 8.29
C ARG A 321 22.05 -3.21 6.90
N VAL A 322 22.13 -2.25 5.96
CA VAL A 322 21.66 -2.46 4.58
C VAL A 322 22.43 -3.62 3.95
N PRO A 323 21.78 -4.75 3.60
CA PRO A 323 22.49 -5.92 3.13
C PRO A 323 23.23 -5.63 1.82
N VAL A 324 24.48 -6.08 1.75
CA VAL A 324 25.29 -5.98 0.52
C VAL A 324 25.08 -7.23 -0.32
N VAL A 325 24.51 -7.04 -1.51
CA VAL A 325 24.30 -8.08 -2.53
C VAL A 325 25.36 -7.99 -3.62
N GLY A 326 25.81 -9.14 -4.12
CA GLY A 326 26.76 -9.22 -5.21
C GLY A 326 26.14 -8.92 -6.58
N TYR A 327 26.94 -9.05 -7.63
CA TYR A 327 26.48 -9.00 -9.03
C TYR A 327 25.60 -10.20 -9.41
N THR A 328 25.82 -11.34 -8.76
CA THR A 328 24.96 -12.53 -8.82
C THR A 328 24.73 -13.07 -7.42
N GLU A 329 23.50 -13.44 -7.10
CA GLU A 329 23.10 -13.95 -5.78
C GLU A 329 22.20 -15.18 -5.90
N ARG A 330 22.18 -16.03 -4.88
CA ARG A 330 21.19 -17.11 -4.75
C ARG A 330 19.92 -16.54 -4.13
N VAL A 331 18.80 -16.81 -4.77
CA VAL A 331 17.52 -16.17 -4.46
C VAL A 331 16.43 -17.23 -4.44
N THR A 332 15.58 -17.20 -3.42
CA THR A 332 14.38 -18.05 -3.40
C THR A 332 13.25 -17.30 -4.09
N VAL A 333 12.70 -17.89 -5.15
CA VAL A 333 11.52 -17.40 -5.86
C VAL A 333 10.34 -18.28 -5.48
N THR A 334 9.27 -17.70 -4.98
CA THR A 334 8.04 -18.41 -4.60
C THR A 334 6.87 -17.92 -5.41
N GLY A 335 6.10 -18.87 -5.94
CA GLY A 335 4.87 -18.63 -6.67
C GLY A 335 3.66 -19.33 -6.04
N LEU A 336 2.61 -19.55 -6.82
CA LEU A 336 1.36 -20.15 -6.31
C LEU A 336 1.49 -21.64 -5.97
N SER A 337 2.33 -22.39 -6.68
CA SER A 337 2.44 -23.85 -6.55
C SER A 337 3.73 -24.31 -5.86
N GLY A 338 4.65 -23.41 -5.51
CA GLY A 338 5.88 -23.76 -4.80
C GLY A 338 6.97 -22.70 -4.84
N SER A 339 8.12 -23.06 -4.28
CA SER A 339 9.32 -22.22 -4.18
C SER A 339 10.53 -22.89 -4.84
N LYS A 340 11.40 -22.10 -5.47
CA LYS A 340 12.65 -22.57 -6.07
C LYS A 340 13.80 -21.62 -5.76
N VAL A 341 14.96 -22.19 -5.42
CA VAL A 341 16.20 -21.42 -5.28
C VAL A 341 16.90 -21.36 -6.63
N VAL A 342 17.11 -20.15 -7.15
CA VAL A 342 17.77 -19.89 -8.44
C VAL A 342 18.95 -18.94 -8.26
N LEU A 343 19.83 -18.90 -9.26
CA LEU A 343 20.83 -17.85 -9.36
C LEU A 343 20.16 -16.65 -10.05
N ALA A 344 20.30 -15.47 -9.45
CA ALA A 344 19.74 -14.23 -9.98
C ALA A 344 20.85 -13.25 -10.35
N HIS A 345 20.64 -12.52 -11.44
CA HIS A 345 21.49 -11.40 -11.85
C HIS A 345 20.99 -10.10 -11.25
N ILE A 346 21.88 -9.30 -10.64
CA ILE A 346 21.52 -8.01 -10.06
C ILE A 346 21.67 -6.89 -11.11
N ASP A 347 20.55 -6.37 -11.60
CA ASP A 347 20.49 -5.34 -12.64
C ASP A 347 20.06 -3.98 -12.06
N THR A 348 21.04 -3.16 -11.69
CA THR A 348 20.81 -1.81 -11.17
C THR A 348 20.30 -0.82 -12.22
N ALA A 349 20.40 -1.14 -13.52
CA ALA A 349 19.91 -0.31 -14.61
C ALA A 349 18.43 -0.58 -14.93
N ALA A 350 17.91 -1.76 -14.55
CA ALA A 350 16.51 -2.10 -14.75
C ALA A 350 15.62 -1.58 -13.61
N ASP A 351 14.50 -0.97 -13.95
CA ASP A 351 13.48 -0.54 -12.97
C ASP A 351 12.67 -1.68 -12.38
N THR A 352 12.55 -2.78 -13.12
CA THR A 352 11.65 -3.89 -12.80
C THR A 352 12.39 -5.21 -12.91
N THR A 353 12.09 -6.11 -11.99
CA THR A 353 12.55 -7.50 -11.99
C THR A 353 11.98 -8.26 -13.19
N ARG A 354 12.77 -9.16 -13.76
CA ARG A 354 12.39 -10.02 -14.90
C ARG A 354 12.58 -11.48 -14.57
N ILE A 355 11.70 -12.32 -15.09
CA ILE A 355 11.66 -13.76 -14.83
C ILE A 355 11.57 -14.56 -16.12
N ASP A 356 12.37 -15.63 -16.21
CA ASP A 356 12.31 -16.60 -17.29
C ASP A 356 10.92 -17.30 -17.34
N PRO A 357 10.32 -17.49 -18.53
CA PRO A 357 9.03 -18.15 -18.65
C PRO A 357 9.00 -19.57 -18.07
N ALA A 358 10.08 -20.36 -18.20
CA ALA A 358 10.10 -21.72 -17.64
C ALA A 358 10.16 -21.70 -16.11
N LEU A 359 10.92 -20.78 -15.52
CA LEU A 359 10.92 -20.57 -14.07
C LEU A 359 9.55 -20.13 -13.55
N ALA A 360 8.90 -19.18 -14.25
CA ALA A 360 7.55 -18.72 -13.90
C ALA A 360 6.52 -19.87 -13.91
N ARG A 361 6.58 -20.76 -14.92
CA ARG A 361 5.73 -21.96 -14.98
C ARG A 361 5.99 -22.92 -13.83
N GLU A 362 7.26 -23.14 -13.48
CA GLU A 362 7.66 -24.07 -12.44
C GLU A 362 7.20 -23.65 -11.04
N VAL A 363 7.23 -22.34 -10.74
CA VAL A 363 6.71 -21.80 -9.47
C VAL A 363 5.19 -21.55 -9.52
N GLY A 364 4.55 -21.78 -10.67
CA GLY A 364 3.09 -21.70 -10.85
C GLY A 364 2.55 -20.28 -11.03
N THR A 365 3.37 -19.36 -11.53
CA THR A 365 3.00 -17.96 -11.73
C THR A 365 2.96 -17.65 -13.22
N GLU A 366 2.06 -18.29 -13.95
CA GLU A 366 1.83 -17.93 -15.35
C GLU A 366 0.74 -16.84 -15.45
N PRO A 367 0.80 -16.00 -16.51
CA PRO A 367 -0.21 -14.99 -16.76
C PRO A 367 -1.59 -15.64 -16.99
N PRO A 368 -2.68 -14.99 -16.56
CA PRO A 368 -4.03 -15.47 -16.82
C PRO A 368 -4.33 -15.49 -18.33
N SER A 369 -5.21 -16.40 -18.76
CA SER A 369 -5.59 -16.64 -20.16
C SER A 369 -6.26 -15.46 -20.87
N VAL A 370 -6.64 -14.42 -20.14
CA VAL A 370 -7.39 -13.25 -20.64
C VAL A 370 -6.53 -12.03 -20.98
N LEU A 371 -5.22 -12.05 -20.71
CA LEU A 371 -4.32 -10.97 -21.13
C LEU A 371 -4.02 -11.09 -22.63
N SER A 372 -3.95 -9.96 -23.36
CA SER A 372 -3.74 -9.98 -24.81
C SER A 372 -2.31 -10.39 -25.20
N ASP A 373 -2.19 -11.06 -26.35
CA ASP A 373 -0.91 -11.55 -26.91
C ASP A 373 0.07 -10.43 -27.34
N GLU A 374 -0.37 -9.16 -27.36
CA GLU A 374 0.41 -8.05 -27.93
C GLU A 374 1.36 -7.38 -26.91
N ALA A 375 1.21 -7.63 -25.60
CA ALA A 375 2.02 -7.03 -24.54
C ALA A 375 2.84 -8.06 -23.77
N THR A 376 4.05 -7.69 -23.34
CA THR A 376 4.91 -8.57 -22.53
C THR A 376 4.23 -8.85 -21.18
N PRO A 377 3.89 -10.11 -20.87
CA PRO A 377 3.06 -10.41 -19.71
C PRO A 377 3.81 -10.23 -18.39
N ARG A 378 3.07 -9.93 -17.32
CA ARG A 378 3.60 -9.68 -15.97
C ARG A 378 3.02 -10.66 -14.97
N VAL A 379 3.85 -11.12 -14.02
CA VAL A 379 3.49 -12.15 -13.03
C VAL A 379 3.99 -11.80 -11.64
N ASP A 380 3.24 -12.20 -10.62
CA ASP A 380 3.61 -11.96 -9.22
C ASP A 380 4.41 -13.12 -8.63
N ILE A 381 5.59 -12.80 -8.11
CA ILE A 381 6.47 -13.73 -7.42
C ILE A 381 6.90 -13.14 -6.08
N VAL A 382 7.17 -13.99 -5.08
CA VAL A 382 7.87 -13.58 -3.86
C VAL A 382 9.34 -13.89 -4.03
N VAL A 383 10.17 -12.86 -3.94
CA VAL A 383 11.62 -12.92 -4.02
C VAL A 383 12.20 -12.79 -2.61
N GLU A 384 12.98 -13.78 -2.20
CA GLU A 384 13.76 -13.76 -0.97
C GLU A 384 15.23 -13.56 -1.31
N LEU A 385 15.76 -12.39 -0.93
CA LEU A 385 17.13 -11.96 -1.19
C LEU A 385 17.78 -11.52 0.12
N ALA A 386 18.90 -12.16 0.47
CA ALA A 386 19.65 -11.90 1.71
C ALA A 386 18.80 -12.01 2.99
N GLY A 387 17.80 -12.90 3.02
CA GLY A 387 16.90 -13.11 4.17
C GLY A 387 15.67 -12.21 4.18
N ASP A 388 15.64 -11.20 3.32
CA ASP A 388 14.50 -10.30 3.16
C ASP A 388 13.57 -10.80 2.06
N ARG A 389 12.28 -10.94 2.40
CA ARG A 389 11.24 -11.48 1.51
C ARG A 389 10.36 -10.35 0.99
N ARG A 390 10.16 -10.31 -0.32
CA ARG A 390 9.41 -9.24 -1.00
C ARG A 390 8.59 -9.79 -2.14
N THR A 391 7.31 -9.45 -2.18
CA THR A 391 6.49 -9.72 -3.37
C THR A 391 6.81 -8.67 -4.44
N VAL A 392 7.09 -9.13 -5.65
CA VAL A 392 7.34 -8.28 -6.83
C VAL A 392 6.53 -8.73 -8.03
N THR A 393 6.14 -7.77 -8.85
CA THR A 393 5.55 -8.00 -10.16
C THR A 393 6.66 -8.05 -11.19
N ALA A 394 7.07 -9.26 -11.55
CA ALA A 394 8.12 -9.50 -12.53
C ALA A 394 7.57 -9.47 -13.96
N VAL A 395 8.35 -8.93 -14.89
CA VAL A 395 8.07 -9.03 -16.34
C VAL A 395 8.57 -10.39 -16.82
N VAL A 396 7.72 -11.14 -17.51
CA VAL A 396 8.13 -12.39 -18.16
C VAL A 396 9.00 -12.03 -19.36
N ASP A 397 10.23 -12.53 -19.39
CA ASP A 397 11.25 -12.14 -20.37
C ASP A 397 11.91 -13.39 -20.98
N GLU A 398 11.75 -13.58 -22.30
CA GLU A 398 12.34 -14.71 -23.02
C GLU A 398 13.86 -14.57 -23.20
N ASP A 399 14.42 -13.36 -23.03
CA ASP A 399 15.84 -13.06 -23.24
C ASP A 399 16.69 -13.21 -21.97
N THR A 400 16.17 -13.82 -20.90
CA THR A 400 16.98 -14.11 -19.70
C THR A 400 18.03 -15.19 -19.98
N GLU A 401 19.22 -15.06 -19.38
CA GLU A 401 20.28 -16.06 -19.54
C GLU A 401 19.89 -17.36 -18.82
N THR A 402 20.14 -18.51 -19.47
CA THR A 402 19.80 -19.85 -18.92
C THR A 402 20.35 -20.08 -17.52
N ASP A 403 21.55 -19.55 -17.21
CA ASP A 403 22.21 -19.72 -15.91
C ASP A 403 21.73 -18.69 -14.86
N THR A 404 21.02 -17.64 -15.27
CA THR A 404 20.40 -16.64 -14.39
C THR A 404 18.94 -16.37 -14.80
N PRO A 405 18.01 -17.31 -14.53
CA PRO A 405 16.61 -17.22 -14.95
C PRO A 405 15.80 -16.12 -14.24
N LEU A 406 16.45 -15.31 -13.40
CA LEU A 406 15.88 -14.16 -12.72
C LEU A 406 16.84 -12.97 -12.81
N ARG A 407 16.34 -11.81 -13.25
CA ARG A 407 17.09 -10.53 -13.23
C ARG A 407 16.40 -9.58 -12.26
N ILE A 408 17.07 -9.25 -11.16
CA ILE A 408 16.53 -8.43 -10.08
C ILE A 408 16.76 -6.95 -10.38
N GLY A 409 15.68 -6.18 -10.45
CA GLY A 409 15.69 -4.74 -10.74
C GLY A 409 15.61 -3.86 -9.50
N ARG A 410 15.54 -2.54 -9.70
CA ARG A 410 15.43 -1.54 -8.64
C ARG A 410 14.13 -1.63 -7.82
N ASP A 411 13.12 -2.34 -8.30
CA ASP A 411 11.93 -2.68 -7.52
C ASP A 411 12.23 -3.55 -6.28
N VAL A 412 13.30 -4.35 -6.33
CA VAL A 412 13.85 -5.07 -5.17
C VAL A 412 15.02 -4.31 -4.56
N LEU A 413 15.94 -3.80 -5.38
CA LEU A 413 17.28 -3.34 -4.94
C LEU A 413 17.32 -1.99 -4.19
N ARG A 414 16.20 -1.27 -4.08
CA ARG A 414 16.17 0.06 -3.41
C ARG A 414 16.71 0.05 -1.98
N ASP A 415 16.62 -1.09 -1.31
CA ASP A 415 17.02 -1.26 0.08
C ASP A 415 18.27 -2.13 0.22
N TYR A 416 19.11 -2.20 -0.83
CA TYR A 416 20.35 -2.98 -0.84
C TYR A 416 21.51 -2.15 -1.40
N TYR A 417 22.72 -2.44 -0.92
CA TYR A 417 23.95 -2.00 -1.58
C TYR A 417 24.43 -3.09 -2.54
N VAL A 418 24.86 -2.69 -3.73
CA VAL A 418 25.37 -3.64 -4.73
C VAL A 418 26.90 -3.59 -4.77
N ASP A 419 27.55 -4.67 -4.38
CA ASP A 419 28.98 -4.88 -4.64
C ASP A 419 29.17 -5.67 -5.94
N VAL A 420 29.40 -4.94 -7.03
CA VAL A 420 29.58 -5.51 -8.37
C VAL A 420 30.79 -6.44 -8.50
N ARG A 421 31.69 -6.48 -7.52
CA ARG A 421 32.87 -7.37 -7.51
C ARG A 421 32.57 -8.75 -6.93
N ARG A 422 31.51 -8.88 -6.13
CA ARG A 422 31.08 -10.15 -5.53
C ARG A 422 30.21 -10.91 -6.53
N ARG A 423 30.53 -12.18 -6.82
CA ARG A 423 29.75 -13.05 -7.70
C ARG A 423 29.57 -14.41 -7.04
N VAL A 424 28.32 -14.87 -6.95
CA VAL A 424 27.99 -16.25 -6.57
C VAL A 424 27.92 -17.08 -7.85
N SER A 425 28.63 -18.22 -7.89
CA SER A 425 28.59 -19.18 -9.01
C SER A 425 27.81 -20.44 -8.64
N THR A 426 27.35 -21.17 -9.66
CA THR A 426 26.64 -22.44 -9.54
C THR A 426 27.46 -23.56 -8.86
N GLU A 427 28.78 -23.43 -8.76
CA GLU A 427 29.70 -24.50 -8.33
C GLU A 427 30.06 -24.52 -6.83
N SER A 428 29.46 -23.68 -5.98
CA SER A 428 29.77 -23.68 -4.55
C SER A 428 28.63 -24.31 -3.74
N GLY A 429 28.70 -25.62 -3.50
CA GLY A 429 27.79 -26.33 -2.61
C GLY A 429 27.88 -27.87 -2.71
N THR A 430 28.88 -28.45 -2.04
CA THR A 430 28.78 -29.77 -1.39
C THR A 430 28.82 -29.57 0.11
#